data_AF-A0A0N9QY87-F1
#
_entry.id   AF-A0A0N9QY87-F1
#
_cell.length_a   1.000
_cell.length_b   1.000
_cell.length_c   1.000
_cell.angle_alpha   90.00
_cell.angle_beta   90.00
_cell.angle_gamma   90.00
#
_symmetry.space_group_name_H-M   'P 1'
#
loop_
_entity.id
_entity.type
_entity.pdbx_description
1 polymer ?
#
loop_
_entity_poly.entity_id
_entity_poly.type
_entity_poly.pdbx_seq_one_letter_code
_entity_poly.pdbx_strand_id
1 'polypeptide(L)'
;HLYIAQPPLYKVTRGKSSQYIKNESAFEEFLIDSGLEEASLTLGSGEVRTGQDLHGAVADALAVRQLINGLHTRYNRDVVEQAAIAGGLNPDVFADLGRANTMAERIAQRLDIIAEDTERGWTGRMSTSNEGIGGYVFERTVRSVKEYAHLDMALINSADARQLDRYAQRLSEVYGTPPVLRRKDVSETVSGPLALLNAVFATGRKGLT
;
A
#
# COMPACT_ATOMS: atom_id res chain seq x y z
N HIS A 1 6.12 -10.90 46.79
CA HIS A 1 5.65 -10.33 45.51
C HIS A 1 5.95 -11.34 44.41
N LEU A 2 4.96 -11.72 43.60
CA LEU A 2 5.12 -12.72 42.54
C LEU A 2 5.49 -11.98 41.25
N TYR A 3 6.73 -12.10 40.81
CA TYR A 3 7.17 -11.61 39.50
C TYR A 3 7.09 -12.75 38.50
N ILE A 4 6.23 -12.62 37.49
CA ILE A 4 6.20 -13.51 36.33
C ILE A 4 7.06 -12.85 35.24
N ALA A 5 8.27 -13.37 35.02
CA ALA A 5 9.10 -12.94 33.90
C ALA A 5 8.50 -13.49 32.60
N GLN A 6 8.13 -12.61 31.67
CA GLN A 6 7.75 -13.02 30.31
C GLN A 6 9.03 -13.19 29.48
N PRO A 7 9.35 -14.41 29.00
CA PRO A 7 10.48 -14.60 28.11
C PRO A 7 10.27 -13.83 26.80
N PRO A 8 11.34 -13.32 26.17
CA PRO A 8 11.24 -12.63 24.89
C PRO A 8 10.73 -13.58 23.81
N LEU A 9 9.85 -13.08 22.95
CA LEU A 9 9.24 -13.86 21.87
C LEU A 9 10.24 -14.19 20.76
N TYR A 10 11.22 -13.32 20.52
CA TYR A 10 12.25 -13.50 19.50
C TYR A 10 13.64 -13.21 20.04
N LYS A 11 14.64 -13.93 19.51
CA LYS A 11 16.06 -13.55 19.60
C LYS A 11 16.52 -13.30 18.17
N VAL A 12 16.99 -12.09 17.89
CA VAL A 12 17.49 -11.71 16.58
C VAL A 12 18.99 -11.55 16.66
N THR A 13 19.72 -12.18 15.73
CA THR A 13 21.18 -12.04 15.63
C THR A 13 21.56 -11.43 14.28
N ARG A 14 22.38 -10.38 14.29
CA ARG A 14 22.97 -9.76 13.10
C ARG A 14 24.47 -9.63 13.29
N GLY A 15 25.25 -10.40 12.52
CA GLY A 15 26.69 -10.47 12.71
C GLY A 15 27.06 -10.97 14.10
N LYS A 16 27.72 -10.12 14.90
CA LYS A 16 28.12 -10.42 16.29
C LYS A 16 27.15 -9.88 17.34
N SER A 17 26.13 -9.12 16.94
CA SER A 17 25.15 -8.53 17.85
C SER A 17 23.91 -9.42 17.96
N SER A 18 23.42 -9.63 19.18
CA SER A 18 22.15 -10.30 19.45
C SER A 18 21.24 -9.40 20.28
N GLN A 19 19.97 -9.34 19.91
CA GLN A 19 18.95 -8.60 20.64
C GLN A 19 17.74 -9.49 20.93
N TYR A 20 17.20 -9.36 22.14
CA TYR A 20 15.96 -10.02 22.53
C TYR A 20 14.78 -9.09 22.28
N ILE A 21 13.78 -9.58 21.56
CA ILE A 21 12.61 -8.82 21.16
C ILE A 21 11.38 -9.45 21.81
N LYS A 22 10.63 -8.59 22.51
CA LYS A 22 9.58 -9.01 23.44
C LYS A 22 8.26 -9.40 22.78
N ASN A 23 7.94 -8.83 21.61
CA ASN A 23 6.67 -9.05 20.93
C ASN A 23 6.77 -8.77 19.42
N GLU A 24 5.71 -9.07 18.67
CA GLU A 24 5.64 -8.89 17.22
C GLU A 24 5.84 -7.43 16.79
N SER A 25 5.20 -6.48 17.47
CA SER A 25 5.33 -5.05 17.13
C SER A 25 6.76 -4.55 17.26
N ALA A 26 7.49 -4.98 18.31
CA ALA A 26 8.90 -4.65 18.47
C ALA A 26 9.78 -5.35 17.42
N PHE A 27 9.36 -6.51 16.90
CA PHE A 27 10.07 -7.16 15.80
C PHE A 27 9.85 -6.41 14.50
N GLU A 28 8.62 -5.97 14.22
CA GLU A 28 8.30 -5.15 13.05
C GLU A 28 9.08 -3.83 13.05
N GLU A 29 9.11 -3.12 14.19
CA GLU A 29 9.89 -1.89 14.34
C GLU A 29 11.39 -2.14 14.08
N PHE A 30 11.94 -3.21 14.66
CA PHE A 30 13.32 -3.61 14.41
C PHE A 30 13.58 -3.86 12.91
N LEU A 31 12.67 -4.53 12.21
CA LEU A 31 12.81 -4.76 10.77
C LEU A 31 12.74 -3.46 9.97
N ILE A 32 11.97 -2.47 10.42
CA ILE A 32 11.88 -1.15 9.80
C ILE A 32 13.19 -0.40 9.99
N ASP A 33 13.65 -0.23 11.23
CA ASP A 33 14.90 0.47 11.53
C ASP A 33 16.05 -0.12 10.71
N SER A 34 16.16 -1.45 10.74
CA SER A 34 17.23 -2.16 10.05
C SER A 34 17.05 -2.21 8.53
N GLY A 35 15.81 -2.10 8.04
CA GLY A 35 15.50 -1.98 6.62
C GLY A 35 15.72 -0.58 6.09
N LEU A 36 15.63 0.46 6.93
CA LEU A 36 15.81 1.85 6.54
C LEU A 36 17.25 2.36 6.67
N GLU A 37 18.13 1.55 7.25
CA GLU A 37 19.57 1.83 7.29
C GLU A 37 20.13 2.09 5.88
N GLU A 38 20.73 3.28 5.69
CA GLU A 38 21.27 3.76 4.40
C GLU A 38 20.25 3.76 3.24
N ALA A 39 18.96 3.83 3.54
CA ALA A 39 17.90 3.92 2.55
C ALA A 39 17.53 5.37 2.21
N SER A 40 17.15 5.57 0.95
CA SER A 40 16.54 6.82 0.48
C SER A 40 15.37 6.51 -0.46
N LEU A 41 14.33 7.34 -0.42
CA LEU A 41 13.19 7.23 -1.32
C LEU A 41 13.14 8.48 -2.20
N THR A 42 13.42 8.32 -3.49
CA THR A 42 13.34 9.40 -4.48
C THR A 42 11.94 9.42 -5.08
N LEU A 43 11.19 10.49 -4.83
CA LEU A 43 9.83 10.67 -5.33
C LEU A 43 9.82 11.04 -6.81
N GLY A 44 8.66 10.92 -7.46
CA GLY A 44 8.47 11.37 -8.84
C GLY A 44 8.70 12.88 -9.04
N SER A 45 8.60 13.67 -7.97
CA SER A 45 8.96 15.10 -7.97
C SER A 45 10.46 15.37 -8.00
N GLY A 46 11.29 14.35 -7.75
CA GLY A 46 12.74 14.48 -7.52
C GLY A 46 13.12 14.74 -6.07
N GLU A 47 12.16 14.97 -5.18
CA GLU A 47 12.40 15.03 -3.72
C GLU A 47 13.00 13.70 -3.22
N VAL A 48 13.98 13.78 -2.32
CA VAL A 48 14.61 12.61 -1.72
C VAL A 48 14.32 12.57 -0.23
N ARG A 49 13.57 11.57 0.22
CA ARG A 49 13.28 11.33 1.64
C ARG A 49 14.29 10.38 2.26
N THR A 50 14.84 10.78 3.39
CA THR A 50 15.77 9.99 4.21
C THR A 50 15.43 10.16 5.69
N GLY A 51 16.01 9.33 6.56
CA GLY A 51 15.83 9.45 8.01
C GLY A 51 14.35 9.53 8.41
N GLN A 52 13.98 10.60 9.14
CA GLN A 52 12.62 10.77 9.67
C GLN A 52 11.54 10.90 8.60
N ASP A 53 11.83 11.53 7.47
CA ASP A 53 10.84 11.67 6.38
C ASP A 53 10.52 10.33 5.73
N LEU A 54 11.53 9.46 5.60
CA LEU A 54 11.35 8.09 5.12
C LEU A 54 10.61 7.23 6.15
N HIS A 55 10.92 7.39 7.45
CA HIS A 55 10.15 6.78 8.52
C HIS A 55 8.67 7.19 8.48
N GLY A 56 8.38 8.47 8.24
CA GLY A 56 7.01 8.96 8.09
C GLY A 56 6.26 8.26 6.96
N ALA A 57 6.90 8.09 5.79
CA ALA A 57 6.31 7.36 4.66
C ALA A 57 6.05 5.88 4.99
N VAL A 58 6.95 5.23 5.75
CA VAL A 58 6.77 3.85 6.21
C VAL A 58 5.67 3.73 7.25
N ALA A 59 5.55 4.69 8.18
CA ALA A 59 4.49 4.72 9.18
C ALA A 59 3.11 4.86 8.52
N ASP A 60 2.98 5.75 7.53
CA ASP A 60 1.76 5.86 6.72
C ASP A 60 1.47 4.55 5.98
N ALA A 61 2.50 3.90 5.42
CA ALA A 61 2.33 2.62 4.76
C ALA A 61 1.85 1.50 5.70
N LEU A 62 2.35 1.45 6.95
CA LEU A 62 1.90 0.51 7.98
C LEU A 62 0.41 0.68 8.29
N ALA A 63 -0.02 1.92 8.49
CA ALA A 63 -1.41 2.24 8.77
C ALA A 63 -2.32 1.82 7.60
N VAL A 64 -1.90 2.12 6.36
CA VAL A 64 -2.63 1.71 5.15
C VAL A 64 -2.70 0.19 5.02
N ARG A 65 -1.61 -0.54 5.23
CA ARG A 65 -1.60 -2.01 5.22
C ARG A 65 -2.59 -2.57 6.25
N GLN A 66 -2.62 -2.02 7.46
CA GLN A 66 -3.54 -2.48 8.51
C GLN A 66 -5.01 -2.28 8.10
N LEU A 67 -5.35 -1.12 7.53
CA LEU A 67 -6.69 -0.83 7.01
C LEU A 67 -7.08 -1.78 5.87
N ILE A 68 -6.20 -1.97 4.89
CA ILE A 68 -6.43 -2.87 3.75
C ILE A 68 -6.60 -4.33 4.21
N ASN A 69 -5.80 -4.78 5.17
CA ASN A 69 -5.91 -6.13 5.72
C ASN A 69 -7.19 -6.36 6.52
N GLY A 70 -7.77 -5.30 7.11
CA GLY A 70 -9.06 -5.34 7.79
C GLY A 70 -10.26 -5.49 6.85
N LEU A 71 -10.10 -5.17 5.56
CA LEU A 71 -11.17 -5.28 4.59
C LEU A 71 -11.56 -6.73 4.31
N HIS A 72 -12.85 -6.95 4.07
CA HIS A 72 -13.39 -8.24 3.68
C HIS A 72 -12.58 -8.84 2.51
N THR A 73 -12.32 -10.15 2.56
CA THR A 73 -11.44 -10.86 1.61
C THR A 73 -11.90 -10.80 0.16
N ARG A 74 -13.18 -10.46 -0.07
CA ARG A 74 -13.77 -10.26 -1.40
C ARG A 74 -13.18 -9.11 -2.20
N TYR A 75 -12.60 -8.10 -1.52
CA TYR A 75 -12.03 -6.95 -2.21
C TYR A 75 -10.58 -7.23 -2.61
N ASN A 76 -10.23 -6.97 -3.86
CA ASN A 76 -8.84 -7.07 -4.29
C ASN A 76 -8.03 -5.96 -3.59
N ARG A 77 -6.97 -6.36 -2.86
CA ARG A 77 -6.16 -5.45 -2.04
C ARG A 77 -5.40 -4.45 -2.90
N ASP A 78 -4.85 -4.88 -4.03
CA ASP A 78 -4.12 -4.03 -4.96
C ASP A 78 -5.05 -2.95 -5.55
N VAL A 79 -6.29 -3.33 -5.88
CA VAL A 79 -7.30 -2.40 -6.40
C VAL A 79 -7.69 -1.35 -5.35
N VAL A 80 -7.85 -1.76 -4.09
CA VAL A 80 -8.10 -0.82 -2.99
C VAL A 80 -6.91 0.11 -2.77
N GLU A 81 -5.68 -0.43 -2.78
CA GLU A 81 -4.47 0.36 -2.60
C GLU A 81 -4.34 1.43 -3.70
N GLN A 82 -4.50 1.03 -4.97
CA GLN A 82 -4.42 1.97 -6.08
C GLN A 82 -5.57 2.98 -6.09
N ALA A 83 -6.76 2.58 -5.64
CA ALA A 83 -7.87 3.52 -5.42
C ALA A 83 -7.57 4.53 -4.29
N ALA A 84 -6.94 4.10 -3.20
CA ALA A 84 -6.54 4.98 -2.10
C ALA A 84 -5.51 6.01 -2.57
N ILE A 85 -4.51 5.60 -3.35
CA ILE A 85 -3.49 6.52 -3.90
C ILE A 85 -4.12 7.53 -4.88
N ALA A 86 -5.13 7.11 -5.66
CA ALA A 86 -5.84 8.00 -6.57
C ALA A 86 -6.80 8.98 -5.88
N GLY A 87 -7.13 8.77 -4.60
CA GLY A 87 -8.21 9.48 -3.91
C GLY A 87 -9.61 9.03 -4.32
N GLY A 88 -9.73 7.79 -4.82
CA GLY A 88 -10.98 7.23 -5.31
C GLY A 88 -11.92 6.72 -4.22
N LEU A 89 -11.44 6.55 -2.99
CA LEU A 89 -12.24 6.04 -1.88
C LEU A 89 -13.13 7.11 -1.21
N ASN A 90 -13.04 8.36 -1.66
CA ASN A 90 -13.90 9.44 -1.21
C ASN A 90 -15.31 9.32 -1.84
N PRO A 91 -16.39 9.20 -1.05
CA PRO A 91 -17.76 9.09 -1.57
C PRO A 91 -18.22 10.33 -2.36
N ASP A 92 -17.67 11.52 -2.10
CA ASP A 92 -18.04 12.76 -2.78
C ASP A 92 -17.65 12.74 -4.27
N VAL A 93 -16.75 11.84 -4.67
CA VAL A 93 -16.42 11.60 -6.09
C VAL A 93 -17.65 11.14 -6.87
N PHE A 94 -18.59 10.44 -6.22
CA PHE A 94 -19.80 9.91 -6.83
C PHE A 94 -20.96 10.92 -6.89
N ALA A 95 -20.79 12.14 -6.37
CA ALA A 95 -21.78 13.21 -6.52
C ALA A 95 -21.90 13.69 -7.99
N ASP A 96 -20.88 13.42 -8.81
CA ASP A 96 -20.86 13.69 -10.25
C ASP A 96 -20.43 12.40 -10.98
N LEU A 97 -21.32 11.86 -11.82
CA LEU A 97 -21.07 10.60 -12.53
C LEU A 97 -19.92 10.71 -13.54
N GLY A 98 -19.68 11.89 -14.11
CA GLY A 98 -18.54 12.15 -14.97
C GLY A 98 -17.25 12.09 -14.18
N ARG A 99 -17.21 12.75 -13.01
CA ARG A 99 -16.06 12.70 -12.09
C ARG A 99 -15.76 11.28 -11.63
N ALA A 100 -16.79 10.48 -11.30
CA ALA A 100 -16.64 9.09 -10.93
C ALA A 100 -16.05 8.24 -12.06
N ASN A 101 -16.50 8.42 -13.31
CA ASN A 101 -15.92 7.71 -14.45
C ASN A 101 -14.46 8.09 -14.69
N THR A 102 -14.11 9.39 -14.67
CA THR A 102 -12.71 9.84 -14.81
C THR A 102 -11.83 9.29 -13.67
N MET A 103 -12.36 9.20 -12.44
CA MET A 103 -11.64 8.58 -11.34
C MET A 103 -11.42 7.08 -11.58
N ALA A 104 -12.42 6.37 -12.10
CA ALA A 104 -12.28 4.96 -12.44
C ALA A 104 -11.20 4.73 -13.51
N GLU A 105 -11.15 5.57 -14.55
CA GLU A 105 -10.10 5.53 -15.57
C GLU A 105 -8.71 5.78 -14.97
N ARG A 106 -8.59 6.77 -14.07
CA ARG A 106 -7.34 7.06 -13.35
C ARG A 106 -6.87 5.86 -12.51
N ILE A 107 -7.78 5.19 -11.80
CA ILE A 107 -7.44 4.01 -11.01
C ILE A 107 -7.00 2.85 -11.92
N ALA A 108 -7.67 2.65 -13.07
CA ALA A 108 -7.28 1.64 -14.04
C ALA A 108 -5.85 1.88 -14.60
N GLN A 109 -5.49 3.12 -14.92
CA GLN A 109 -4.11 3.47 -15.31
C GLN A 109 -3.09 3.12 -14.21
N ARG A 110 -3.46 3.28 -12.93
CA ARG A 110 -2.61 2.87 -11.82
C ARG A 110 -2.50 1.35 -11.68
N LEU A 111 -3.55 0.60 -11.99
CA LEU A 111 -3.49 -0.86 -12.04
C LEU A 111 -2.52 -1.34 -13.14
N ASP A 112 -2.43 -0.63 -14.27
CA ASP A 112 -1.46 -0.93 -15.32
C ASP A 112 0.01 -0.65 -14.91
N ILE A 113 0.26 0.22 -13.93
CA ILE A 113 1.60 0.46 -13.37
C ILE A 113 2.12 -0.78 -12.63
N ILE A 114 1.23 -1.53 -11.98
CA ILE A 114 1.57 -2.72 -11.18
C ILE A 114 1.42 -4.03 -11.94
N ALA A 115 0.81 -3.99 -13.13
CA ALA A 115 0.72 -5.14 -14.01
C ALA A 115 2.04 -5.38 -14.77
N GLU A 116 2.33 -6.65 -15.06
CA GLU A 116 3.37 -7.00 -16.03
C GLU A 116 3.06 -6.38 -17.40
N ASP A 117 4.09 -6.08 -18.20
CA ASP A 117 3.92 -5.44 -19.51
C ASP A 117 2.93 -6.19 -20.43
N THR A 118 2.92 -7.52 -20.37
CA THR A 118 2.01 -8.38 -21.16
C THR A 118 0.61 -8.51 -20.57
N GLU A 119 0.37 -7.98 -19.38
CA GLU A 119 -0.88 -8.09 -18.63
C GLU A 119 -1.57 -6.73 -18.38
N ARG A 120 -1.05 -5.64 -18.95
CA ARG A 120 -1.71 -4.33 -18.95
C ARG A 120 -3.02 -4.35 -19.77
N GLY A 121 -3.77 -3.26 -19.67
CA GLY A 121 -5.04 -3.06 -20.36
C GLY A 121 -6.22 -3.05 -19.40
N TRP A 122 -6.01 -2.63 -18.15
CA TRP A 122 -7.10 -2.36 -17.24
C TRP A 122 -7.98 -1.24 -17.78
N THR A 123 -9.28 -1.47 -17.74
CA THR A 123 -10.30 -0.46 -17.98
C THR A 123 -11.11 -0.27 -16.71
N GLY A 124 -11.45 0.98 -16.41
CA GLY A 124 -12.20 1.35 -15.22
C GLY A 124 -13.43 2.15 -15.60
N ARG A 125 -14.56 1.85 -14.99
CA ARG A 125 -15.80 2.62 -15.16
C ARG A 125 -16.58 2.66 -13.86
N MET A 126 -17.40 3.69 -13.72
CA MET A 126 -18.46 3.66 -12.72
C MET A 126 -19.46 2.56 -13.09
N SER A 127 -19.94 1.86 -12.08
CA SER A 127 -21.03 0.90 -12.21
C SER A 127 -22.35 1.50 -11.73
N THR A 128 -23.45 1.02 -12.30
CA THR A 128 -24.80 1.28 -11.82
C THR A 128 -25.37 0.00 -11.22
N SER A 129 -26.16 0.13 -10.15
CA SER A 129 -26.93 -0.95 -9.55
C SER A 129 -28.43 -0.67 -9.72
N ASN A 130 -29.28 -1.65 -9.40
CA ASN A 130 -30.73 -1.46 -9.39
C ASN A 130 -31.19 -0.36 -8.40
N GLU A 131 -30.32 0.03 -7.47
CA GLU A 131 -30.58 1.03 -6.42
C GLU A 131 -29.85 2.36 -6.67
N GLY A 132 -29.16 2.51 -7.82
CA GLY A 132 -28.46 3.75 -8.20
C GLY A 132 -26.97 3.53 -8.49
N ILE A 133 -26.11 4.24 -7.77
CA ILE A 133 -24.64 4.17 -7.99
C ILE A 133 -24.11 2.85 -7.43
N GLY A 134 -23.37 2.11 -8.26
CA GLY A 134 -22.81 0.81 -7.94
C GLY A 134 -21.35 0.82 -7.47
N GLY A 135 -20.67 1.97 -7.49
CA GLY A 135 -19.24 2.09 -7.19
C GLY A 135 -18.36 2.00 -8.46
N TYR A 136 -17.16 1.42 -8.36
CA TYR A 136 -16.24 1.26 -9.49
C TYR A 136 -16.09 -0.19 -9.92
N VAL A 137 -16.01 -0.40 -11.23
CA VAL A 137 -15.71 -1.69 -11.84
C VAL A 137 -14.46 -1.58 -12.68
N PHE A 138 -13.57 -2.55 -12.50
CA PHE A 138 -12.32 -2.68 -13.24
C PHE A 138 -12.29 -4.02 -13.95
N GLU A 139 -11.87 -4.04 -15.21
CA GLU A 139 -11.71 -5.26 -15.97
C GLU A 139 -10.52 -5.21 -16.92
N ARG A 140 -9.90 -6.38 -17.14
CA ARG A 140 -8.91 -6.63 -18.20
C ARG A 140 -9.07 -8.05 -18.75
N THR A 141 -8.46 -8.33 -19.89
CA THR A 141 -8.36 -9.71 -20.42
C THR A 141 -6.90 -10.08 -20.59
N VAL A 142 -6.43 -11.09 -19.87
CA VAL A 142 -5.06 -11.60 -19.94
C VAL A 142 -5.11 -13.04 -20.42
N ARG A 143 -4.44 -13.35 -21.54
CA ARG A 143 -4.41 -14.71 -22.15
C ARG A 143 -5.81 -15.33 -22.26
N SER A 144 -6.77 -14.53 -22.75
CA SER A 144 -8.20 -14.89 -22.90
C SER A 144 -8.98 -15.09 -21.61
N VAL A 145 -8.39 -14.82 -20.44
CA VAL A 145 -9.08 -14.85 -19.14
C VAL A 145 -9.48 -13.42 -18.78
N LYS A 146 -10.78 -13.20 -18.57
CA LYS A 146 -11.29 -11.92 -18.09
C LYS A 146 -11.09 -11.83 -16.58
N GLU A 147 -10.33 -10.83 -16.15
CA GLU A 147 -10.23 -10.44 -14.75
C GLU A 147 -11.20 -9.30 -14.46
N TYR A 148 -11.72 -9.31 -13.22
CA TYR A 148 -12.75 -8.39 -12.79
C TYR A 148 -12.52 -8.01 -11.32
N ALA A 149 -12.64 -6.72 -11.01
CA ALA A 149 -12.65 -6.22 -9.64
C ALA A 149 -13.74 -5.16 -9.47
N HIS A 150 -14.38 -5.16 -8.30
CA HIS A 150 -15.47 -4.23 -7.97
C HIS A 150 -15.24 -3.62 -6.59
N LEU A 151 -15.20 -2.30 -6.55
CA LEU A 151 -15.28 -1.53 -5.32
C LEU A 151 -16.70 -0.97 -5.21
N ASP A 152 -17.55 -1.66 -4.44
CA ASP A 152 -18.96 -1.31 -4.29
C ASP A 152 -19.18 -0.11 -3.35
N MET A 153 -20.37 0.48 -3.38
CA MET A 153 -20.69 1.61 -2.49
C MET A 153 -20.66 1.23 -1.00
N ALA A 154 -20.81 -0.05 -0.65
CA ALA A 154 -20.65 -0.51 0.72
C ALA A 154 -19.20 -0.34 1.20
N LEU A 155 -18.22 -0.67 0.36
CA LEU A 155 -16.82 -0.37 0.64
C LEU A 155 -16.58 1.14 0.70
N ILE A 156 -17.01 1.89 -0.33
CA ILE A 156 -16.76 3.33 -0.42
C ILE A 156 -17.30 4.08 0.80
N ASN A 157 -18.47 3.69 1.30
CA ASN A 157 -19.09 4.31 2.48
C ASN A 157 -18.57 3.76 3.83
N SER A 158 -17.69 2.75 3.81
CA SER A 158 -17.20 2.11 5.02
C SER A 158 -16.35 3.06 5.87
N ALA A 159 -16.20 2.74 7.16
CA ALA A 159 -15.28 3.46 8.03
C ALA A 159 -13.83 3.32 7.55
N ASP A 160 -13.42 2.14 7.10
CA ASP A 160 -12.05 1.87 6.63
C ASP A 160 -11.72 2.62 5.35
N ALA A 161 -12.65 2.72 4.40
CA ALA A 161 -12.45 3.54 3.20
C ALA A 161 -12.29 5.03 3.53
N ARG A 162 -13.10 5.56 4.46
CA ARG A 162 -12.92 6.93 4.97
C ARG A 162 -11.58 7.11 5.69
N GLN A 163 -11.10 6.10 6.40
CA GLN A 163 -9.77 6.13 7.02
C GLN A 163 -8.67 6.15 5.96
N LEU A 164 -8.76 5.29 4.94
CA LEU A 164 -7.81 5.25 3.82
C LEU A 164 -7.79 6.57 3.05
N ASP A 165 -8.95 7.20 2.83
CA ASP A 165 -9.06 8.48 2.14
C ASP A 165 -8.29 9.60 2.86
N ARG A 166 -8.18 9.55 4.20
CA ARG A 166 -7.34 10.51 4.96
C ARG A 166 -5.86 10.42 4.62
N TYR A 167 -5.41 9.32 4.04
CA TYR A 167 -4.04 9.17 3.54
C TYR A 167 -3.90 9.58 2.08
N ALA A 168 -4.99 9.79 1.33
CA ALA A 168 -4.97 9.96 -0.12
C ALA A 168 -4.01 11.07 -0.60
N GLN A 169 -3.99 12.22 0.06
CA GLN A 169 -3.06 13.30 -0.30
C GLN A 169 -1.60 12.89 -0.15
N ARG A 170 -1.24 12.34 1.01
CA ARG A 170 0.14 11.87 1.31
C ARG A 170 0.53 10.71 0.41
N LEU A 171 -0.40 9.80 0.13
CA LEU A 171 -0.19 8.69 -0.80
C LEU A 171 -0.01 9.17 -2.23
N SER A 172 -0.81 10.13 -2.70
CA SER A 172 -0.68 10.70 -4.05
C SER A 172 0.64 11.47 -4.20
N GLU A 173 1.11 12.13 -3.15
CA GLU A 173 2.40 12.84 -3.14
C GLU A 173 3.57 11.88 -3.28
N VAL A 174 3.54 10.75 -2.56
CA VAL A 174 4.62 9.77 -2.58
C VAL A 174 4.55 8.83 -3.78
N TYR A 175 3.37 8.29 -4.09
CA TYR A 175 3.14 7.18 -5.03
C TYR A 175 2.33 7.57 -6.27
N GLY A 176 1.96 8.85 -6.43
CA GLY A 176 1.26 9.35 -7.62
C GLY A 176 2.03 9.02 -8.89
N THR A 177 3.34 9.24 -8.84
CA THR A 177 4.33 8.66 -9.75
C THR A 177 5.20 7.70 -8.93
N PRO A 178 5.41 6.44 -9.34
CA PRO A 178 6.14 5.44 -8.56
C PRO A 178 7.53 5.93 -8.13
N PRO A 179 7.79 6.05 -6.81
CA PRO A 179 9.10 6.46 -6.32
C PRO A 179 10.11 5.33 -6.47
N VAL A 180 11.39 5.70 -6.41
CA VAL A 180 12.51 4.74 -6.42
C VAL A 180 13.09 4.66 -5.01
N LEU A 181 13.02 3.48 -4.41
CA LEU A 181 13.71 3.15 -3.18
C LEU A 181 15.15 2.75 -3.52
N ARG A 182 16.13 3.44 -2.95
CA ARG A 182 17.56 3.14 -3.12
C ARG A 182 18.19 2.77 -1.79
N ARG A 183 19.04 1.75 -1.84
CA ARG A 183 19.88 1.28 -0.72
C ARG A 183 21.21 0.82 -1.27
N LYS A 184 22.29 1.51 -0.92
CA LYS A 184 23.63 1.23 -1.47
C LYS A 184 23.56 1.12 -3.01
N ASP A 185 23.89 -0.04 -3.56
CA ASP A 185 23.92 -0.32 -5.00
C ASP A 185 22.60 -0.90 -5.56
N VAL A 186 21.58 -1.08 -4.73
CA VAL A 186 20.28 -1.65 -5.13
C VAL A 186 19.24 -0.54 -5.21
N SER A 187 18.51 -0.50 -6.32
CA SER A 187 17.36 0.39 -6.51
C SER A 187 16.16 -0.40 -7.00
N GLU A 188 14.99 -0.13 -6.43
CA GLU A 188 13.72 -0.72 -6.87
C GLU A 188 12.63 0.35 -6.96
N THR A 189 11.77 0.24 -7.97
CA THR A 189 10.59 1.08 -8.10
C THR A 189 9.51 0.56 -7.17
N VAL A 190 8.87 1.46 -6.42
CA VAL A 190 7.84 1.12 -5.45
C VAL A 190 6.50 1.63 -5.97
N SER A 191 5.53 0.74 -6.14
CA SER A 191 4.23 1.07 -6.73
C SER A 191 3.15 1.53 -5.74
N GLY A 192 3.43 1.40 -4.45
CA GLY A 192 2.48 1.71 -3.38
C GLY A 192 3.06 1.44 -1.98
N PRO A 193 2.31 1.80 -0.93
CA PRO A 193 2.72 1.57 0.45
C PRO A 193 3.02 0.09 0.79
N LEU A 194 2.28 -0.87 0.25
CA LEU A 194 2.52 -2.30 0.51
C LEU A 194 3.84 -2.75 -0.09
N ALA A 195 4.15 -2.30 -1.32
CA ALA A 195 5.43 -2.57 -1.96
C ALA A 195 6.59 -1.94 -1.16
N LEU A 196 6.43 -0.73 -0.62
CA LEU A 196 7.44 -0.09 0.23
C LEU A 196 7.73 -0.95 1.46
N LEU A 197 6.69 -1.36 2.19
CA LEU A 197 6.83 -2.19 3.39
C LEU A 197 7.50 -3.53 3.08
N ASN A 198 7.08 -4.20 2.01
CA ASN A 198 7.66 -5.47 1.60
C ASN A 198 9.16 -5.32 1.34
N ALA A 199 9.57 -4.28 0.62
CA ALA A 199 10.99 -3.98 0.36
C ALA A 199 11.77 -3.67 1.65
N VAL A 200 11.19 -2.88 2.57
CA VAL A 200 11.77 -2.58 3.88
C VAL A 200 11.95 -3.85 4.71
N PHE A 201 10.90 -4.65 4.90
CA PHE A 201 10.98 -5.86 5.70
C PHE A 201 11.89 -6.92 5.08
N ALA A 202 11.85 -7.10 3.76
CA ALA A 202 12.74 -8.03 3.08
C ALA A 202 14.22 -7.69 3.35
N THR A 203 14.55 -6.40 3.40
CA THR A 203 15.91 -5.95 3.72
C THR A 203 16.21 -6.05 5.21
N GLY A 204 15.29 -5.65 6.08
CA GLY A 204 15.44 -5.80 7.53
C GLY A 204 15.72 -7.24 7.95
N ARG A 205 15.13 -8.22 7.24
CA ARG A 205 15.33 -9.66 7.46
C ARG A 205 16.66 -10.20 6.92
N LYS A 206 17.31 -9.52 5.96
CA LYS A 206 18.59 -10.01 5.40
C LYS A 206 19.66 -10.07 6.49
N GLY A 207 20.34 -11.21 6.56
CA GLY A 207 21.43 -11.42 7.52
C GLY A 207 20.98 -11.63 8.97
N LEU A 208 19.68 -11.85 9.21
CA LEU A 208 19.17 -12.29 10.50
C LEU A 208 19.23 -13.83 10.59
N THR A 209 19.64 -14.33 11.76
CA THR A 209 19.57 -15.75 12.16
C THR A 209 18.89 -15.89 13.51
#